data_AF-A0A4R5AXT7-F1
#
_entry.id   AF-A0A4R5AXT7-F1
#
_cell.length_a   1.000
_cell.length_b   1.000
_cell.length_c   1.000
_cell.angle_alpha   90.00
_cell.angle_beta   90.00
_cell.angle_gamma   90.00
#
_symmetry.space_group_name_H-M   'P 1'
#
loop_
_entity.id
_entity.type
_entity.pdbx_description
1 polymer ?
#
loop_
_entity_poly.entity_id
_entity_poly.type
_entity_poly.pdbx_seq_one_letter_code
_entity_poly.pdbx_strand_id
1 'polypeptide(L)' 'MTGKTEISNAIIELSAEVNSINTEVKMRDNHLRSAEFFDVEKYPKMTFKSTYNKKIEKYQEKFN' A
#
# COMPACT_ATOMS: atom_id res chain seq x y z
N MET A 1 21.44 -7.59 -24.72
CA MET A 1 22.26 -7.21 -23.55
C MET A 1 21.47 -6.15 -22.76
N THR A 2 20.80 -6.61 -21.69
CA THR A 2 20.31 -5.88 -20.50
C THR A 2 19.93 -4.39 -20.62
N GLY A 3 18.69 -4.12 -21.07
CA GLY A 3 18.04 -2.82 -20.89
C GLY A 3 17.50 -2.71 -19.46
N LYS A 4 18.24 -1.99 -18.61
CA LYS A 4 17.90 -1.67 -17.22
C LYS A 4 16.46 -1.17 -17.10
N THR A 5 15.61 -1.88 -16.36
CA THR A 5 14.23 -1.45 -16.09
C THR A 5 14.26 -0.14 -15.29
N GLU A 6 13.98 0.98 -15.94
CA GLU A 6 13.85 2.27 -15.29
C GLU A 6 12.54 2.30 -14.50
N ILE A 7 12.64 2.28 -13.17
CA ILE A 7 11.49 2.24 -12.23
C ILE A 7 10.55 3.44 -12.46
N SER A 8 11.04 4.54 -13.03
CA SER A 8 10.24 5.73 -13.35
C SER A 8 9.07 5.45 -14.29
N ASN A 9 9.19 4.47 -15.18
CA ASN A 9 8.14 4.10 -16.13
C ASN A 9 7.32 2.87 -15.69
N ALA A 10 7.63 2.30 -14.52
CA ALA A 10 6.86 1.17 -14.00
C ALA A 10 5.47 1.64 -13.52
N ILE A 11 4.46 0.81 -13.73
CA ILE A 11 3.16 0.93 -13.04
C ILE A 11 3.18 -0.08 -11.90
N ILE A 12 3.04 0.41 -10.67
CA ILE A 12 2.95 -0.39 -9.46
C ILE A 12 1.47 -0.46 -9.07
N GLU A 13 0.92 -1.67 -9.05
CA GLU A 13 -0.44 -1.94 -8.61
C GLU A 13 -0.40 -2.79 -7.35
N LEU A 14 -1.13 -2.37 -6.32
CA LEU A 14 -1.28 -3.11 -5.08
C LEU A 14 -2.75 -3.32 -4.81
N SER A 15 -3.08 -4.47 -4.23
CA SER A 15 -4.42 -4.71 -3.72
C SER A 15 -4.39 -5.42 -2.38
N ALA A 16 -5.30 -5.02 -1.51
CA ALA A 16 -5.53 -5.65 -0.22
C ALA A 16 -7.01 -5.98 -0.05
N GLU A 17 -7.28 -7.12 0.57
CA GLU A 17 -8.63 -7.46 1.03
C GLU A 17 -8.90 -6.69 2.32
N VAL A 18 -9.94 -5.87 2.35
CA VAL A 18 -10.18 -4.99 3.50
C VAL A 18 -10.58 -5.80 4.73
N ASN A 19 -11.21 -6.97 4.52
CA ASN A 19 -11.54 -7.91 5.60
C ASN A 19 -10.30 -8.49 6.31
N SER A 20 -9.13 -8.48 5.67
CA SER A 20 -7.88 -9.00 6.26
C SER A 20 -7.25 -8.06 7.30
N ILE A 21 -7.91 -6.94 7.63
CA ILE A 21 -7.39 -5.99 8.62
C ILE A 21 -7.18 -6.67 9.97
N ASN A 22 -5.98 -6.48 10.52
CA ASN A 22 -5.61 -6.97 11.83
C ASN A 22 -4.79 -5.89 12.53
N THR A 23 -5.29 -5.45 13.67
CA THR A 23 -4.64 -4.46 14.52
C THR A 23 -4.27 -5.03 15.89
N GLU A 24 -4.30 -6.36 16.03
CA GLU A 24 -4.10 -7.12 17.28
C GLU A 24 -5.14 -6.81 18.37
N VAL A 25 -6.25 -6.14 18.01
CA VAL A 25 -7.36 -5.81 18.91
C VAL A 25 -8.68 -6.14 18.23
N LYS A 26 -9.24 -7.32 18.52
CA LYS A 26 -10.43 -7.88 17.85
C LYS A 26 -11.62 -6.92 17.79
N MET A 27 -11.89 -6.18 18.87
CA MET A 27 -13.00 -5.22 18.92
C MET A 27 -12.79 -4.06 17.94
N ARG A 28 -11.57 -3.55 17.83
CA ARG A 28 -11.21 -2.50 16.88
C ARG A 28 -11.30 -3.02 15.45
N ASP A 29 -10.83 -4.23 15.18
CA ASP A 29 -10.92 -4.83 13.84
C ASP A 29 -12.38 -4.99 13.40
N ASN A 30 -13.27 -5.40 14.30
CA ASN A 30 -14.70 -5.49 14.02
C ASN A 30 -15.31 -4.10 13.72
N HIS A 31 -14.92 -3.06 14.47
CA HIS A 31 -15.41 -1.71 14.23
C HIS A 31 -14.94 -1.17 12.87
N LEU A 32 -13.67 -1.37 12.54
CA LEU A 32 -13.09 -0.95 11.26
C LEU A 32 -13.76 -1.66 10.07
N ARG A 33 -14.15 -2.93 10.19
CA ARG A 33 -14.87 -3.65 9.12
C ARG A 33 -16.28 -3.13 8.86
N SER A 34 -16.90 -2.46 9.83
CA SER A 34 -18.30 -2.04 9.75
C SER A 34 -18.57 -0.96 8.71
N ALA A 35 -19.86 -0.73 8.43
CA ALA A 35 -20.34 0.31 7.51
C ALA A 35 -19.99 1.76 7.94
N GLU A 36 -19.59 1.98 9.20
CA GLU A 36 -19.15 3.30 9.69
C GLU A 36 -17.74 3.67 9.22
N PHE A 37 -16.93 2.68 8.81
CA PHE A 37 -15.55 2.88 8.37
C PHE A 37 -15.33 2.34 6.96
N PHE A 38 -14.86 1.08 6.87
CA PHE A 38 -14.46 0.52 5.59
C PHE A 38 -15.62 -0.10 4.81
N ASP A 39 -16.75 -0.40 5.48
CA ASP A 39 -17.92 -1.03 4.88
C ASP A 39 -17.53 -2.22 4.01
N VAL A 40 -16.88 -3.22 4.62
CA VAL A 40 -16.17 -4.28 3.86
C VAL A 40 -17.11 -5.17 3.04
N GLU A 41 -18.39 -5.22 3.40
CA GLU A 41 -19.42 -5.90 2.61
C GLU A 41 -19.66 -5.19 1.27
N LYS A 42 -19.60 -3.85 1.27
CA LYS A 42 -19.78 -3.03 0.06
C LYS A 42 -18.48 -2.78 -0.69
N TYR A 43 -17.37 -2.61 0.02
CA TYR A 43 -16.05 -2.30 -0.54
C TYR A 43 -14.99 -3.31 -0.05
N PRO A 44 -15.04 -4.57 -0.51
CA PRO A 44 -14.20 -5.65 0.02
C PRO A 44 -12.72 -5.52 -0.35
N LYS A 45 -12.36 -4.65 -1.29
CA LYS A 45 -11.01 -4.54 -1.86
C LYS A 45 -10.53 -3.08 -1.89
N MET A 46 -9.33 -2.86 -1.35
CA MET A 46 -8.61 -1.60 -1.50
C MET A 46 -7.56 -1.77 -2.62
N THR A 47 -7.50 -0.80 -3.54
CA THR A 47 -6.56 -0.83 -4.67
C THR A 47 -5.74 0.44 -4.73
N PHE A 48 -4.45 0.29 -5.00
CA PHE A 48 -3.54 1.39 -5.29
C PHE A 48 -2.94 1.21 -6.68
N LYS A 49 -2.80 2.32 -7.40
CA LYS A 49 -2.12 2.39 -8.70
C LYS A 49 -1.19 3.59 -8.70
N SER A 50 0.10 3.34 -8.93
CA SER A 50 1.08 4.42 -9.00
C SER A 50 0.79 5.35 -10.17
N THR A 51 0.88 6.65 -9.94
CA THR A 51 0.80 7.68 -10.98
C THR A 51 2.17 8.19 -11.41
N TYR A 52 3.17 8.12 -10.53
CA TYR A 52 4.53 8.55 -10.78
C TYR A 52 5.51 7.87 -9.81
N ASN A 53 6.68 7.51 -10.32
CA ASN A 53 7.75 6.88 -9.53
C ASN A 53 9.05 7.67 -9.72
N LYS A 54 9.74 7.97 -8.61
CA LYS A 54 11.05 8.64 -8.64
C LYS A 54 12.06 7.82 -7.85
N LYS A 55 13.19 7.52 -8.48
CA LYS A 55 14.33 6.96 -7.78
C LYS A 55 14.87 7.99 -6.77
N ILE A 56 14.97 7.61 -5.51
CA ILE A 56 15.66 8.38 -4.48
C ILE A 56 17.10 7.89 -4.36
N GLU A 57 18.04 8.82 -4.24
CA GLU A 57 19.43 8.49 -3.91
C GLU A 57 19.56 8.33 -2.39
N LYS A 58 20.40 7.39 -1.93
CA LYS A 58 20.58 7.15 -0.49
C LYS A 58 21.13 8.40 0.19
N TYR A 59 20.57 8.74 1.35
CA TYR A 59 21.19 9.68 2.29
C TYR A 59 22.51 9.04 2.77
N GLN A 60 23.64 9.68 2.48
CA GLN A 60 24.92 9.31 3.07
C GLN A 60 24.94 9.89 4.47
N GLU A 61 24.84 9.06 5.50
CA GLU A 61 25.16 9.49 6.87
C GLU A 61 26.65 9.84 6.91
N LYS A 62 26.98 11.14 6.87
CA LYS A 62 28.30 11.63 7.27
C LYS A 62 28.39 11.53 8.80
N PHE A 63 28.90 10.41 9.29
CA PHE A 63 29.49 10.38 10.63
C PHE A 63 30.85 11.10 10.54
N ASN A 64 30.89 12.30 11.10
CA ASN A 64 32.12 13.04 11.39
C ASN A 64 32.50 12.81 12.85
#